data_AF-A0A7S4BM94-F1
#
_entry.id   AF-A0A7S4BM94-F1
#
_cell.length_a   1.000
_cell.length_b   1.000
_cell.length_c   1.000
_cell.angle_alpha   90.00
_cell.angle_beta   90.00
_cell.angle_gamma   90.00
#
_symmetry.space_group_name_H-M   'P 1'
#
loop_
_entity.id
_entity.type
_entity.pdbx_description
1 polymer ?
#
loop_
_entity_poly.entity_id
_entity_poly.type
_entity_poly.pdbx_seq_one_letter_code
_entity_poly.pdbx_strand_id
1 'polypeptide(L)'
;TQLVTLNTTYKIAVPRFDFNPCGSRIRKWEILPTSQIMDFASNFVWAANYSTYQGTYDICMYHEAYCTGEYRQYESFDACLSYLSNSVPLLSAACADKAPLVGFSRTCKLKHKFMSAYEQNHCFHLGPATLPDGSPNYDKQGELVCNDEIECERWSGGPPITIGSPPDSF
;
A
#
# COMPACT_ATOMS: atom_id res chain seq x y z
N THR A 1 -26.74 -21.20 26.81
CA THR A 1 -25.83 -20.60 25.82
C THR A 1 -26.15 -19.12 25.73
N GLN A 2 -25.26 -18.25 26.21
CA GLN A 2 -25.47 -16.80 26.23
C GLN A 2 -25.06 -16.24 24.87
N LEU A 3 -25.99 -15.60 24.17
CA LEU A 3 -25.72 -14.88 22.93
C LEU A 3 -24.96 -13.59 23.29
N VAL A 4 -23.68 -13.53 22.91
CA VAL A 4 -22.89 -12.30 22.98
C VAL A 4 -23.20 -11.50 21.71
N THR A 5 -23.98 -10.44 21.85
CA THR A 5 -24.23 -9.48 20.77
C THR A 5 -23.01 -8.59 20.64
N LEU A 6 -22.16 -8.83 19.62
CA LEU A 6 -21.06 -7.95 19.27
C LEU A 6 -21.60 -6.72 18.53
N ASN A 7 -22.03 -5.69 19.27
CA ASN A 7 -22.37 -4.38 18.72
C ASN A 7 -21.11 -3.52 18.54
N THR A 8 -20.14 -3.99 17.75
CA THR A 8 -19.00 -3.16 17.35
C THR A 8 -19.32 -2.53 16.00
N THR A 9 -19.95 -1.35 16.03
CA THR A 9 -20.07 -0.50 14.85
C THR A 9 -18.71 0.09 14.55
N TYR A 10 -17.94 -0.55 13.67
CA TYR A 10 -16.76 0.07 13.08
C TYR A 10 -17.23 1.26 12.24
N LYS A 11 -17.13 2.47 12.79
CA LYS A 11 -17.15 3.68 11.97
C LYS A 11 -15.80 3.74 11.27
N ILE A 12 -15.65 2.95 10.21
CA ILE A 12 -14.72 3.28 9.12
C ILE A 12 -15.09 4.72 8.77
N ALA A 13 -14.12 5.63 8.73
CA ALA A 13 -14.36 6.98 8.23
C ALA A 13 -15.02 6.81 6.86
N VAL A 14 -16.35 6.97 6.78
CA VAL A 14 -17.07 6.83 5.52
C VAL A 14 -16.64 8.05 4.73
N PRO A 15 -15.78 7.90 3.71
CA PRO A 15 -15.39 9.07 2.95
C PRO A 15 -16.66 9.61 2.30
N ARG A 16 -17.09 10.81 2.72
CA ARG A 16 -18.20 11.51 2.07
C ARG A 16 -17.60 12.26 0.90
N PHE A 17 -17.85 11.75 -0.29
CA PHE A 17 -17.54 12.44 -1.51
C PHE A 17 -18.81 13.13 -2.01
N ASP A 18 -18.81 14.46 -2.06
CA ASP A 18 -19.84 15.23 -2.72
C ASP A 18 -19.31 15.65 -4.10
N PHE A 19 -19.98 15.20 -5.15
CA PHE A 19 -19.60 15.47 -6.53
C PHE A 19 -20.74 16.20 -7.23
N ASN A 20 -20.59 17.51 -7.43
CA ASN A 20 -21.52 18.31 -8.21
C ASN A 20 -20.80 19.43 -8.97
N PRO A 21 -20.74 19.41 -10.32
CA PRO A 21 -21.33 18.44 -11.26
C PRO A 21 -20.60 17.09 -11.31
N CYS A 22 -21.16 16.08 -11.99
CA CYS A 22 -20.58 14.73 -12.17
C CYS A 22 -19.16 14.71 -12.79
N GLY A 23 -18.71 15.81 -13.42
CA GLY A 23 -17.34 15.96 -13.93
C GLY A 23 -16.31 16.47 -12.92
N SER A 24 -16.73 16.73 -11.67
CA SER A 24 -15.86 17.29 -10.63
C SER A 24 -14.87 16.25 -10.13
N ARG A 25 -13.57 16.54 -10.25
CA ARG A 25 -12.52 15.76 -9.59
C ARG A 25 -12.40 16.19 -8.14
N ILE A 26 -12.04 15.27 -7.25
CA ILE A 26 -11.70 15.61 -5.86
C ILE A 26 -10.57 16.64 -5.88
N ARG A 27 -10.86 17.86 -5.43
CA ARG A 27 -9.87 18.94 -5.38
C ARG A 27 -8.91 18.79 -4.20
N LYS A 28 -9.41 18.27 -3.07
CA LYS A 28 -8.66 18.10 -1.83
C LYS A 28 -9.15 16.86 -1.11
N TRP A 29 -8.23 15.98 -0.77
CA TRP A 29 -8.48 14.83 0.10
C TRP A 29 -7.58 15.01 1.33
N GLU A 30 -8.20 15.19 2.49
CA GLU A 30 -7.49 15.27 3.77
C GLU A 30 -7.85 14.06 4.62
N ILE A 31 -6.83 13.39 5.14
CA ILE A 31 -6.99 12.32 6.11
C ILE A 31 -6.61 12.91 7.46
N LEU A 32 -7.61 13.06 8.34
CA LEU A 32 -7.37 13.55 9.69
C LEU A 32 -6.84 12.39 10.56
N PRO A 33 -5.82 12.63 11.40
CA PRO A 33 -5.27 11.59 12.27
C PRO A 33 -6.24 11.33 13.42
N THR A 34 -7.19 10.42 13.22
CA THR A 34 -8.05 9.87 14.27
C THR A 34 -7.56 8.48 14.68
N SER A 35 -7.92 8.00 15.87
CA SER A 35 -7.53 6.66 16.32
C SER A 35 -7.94 5.57 15.32
N GLN A 36 -9.11 5.70 14.69
CA GLN A 36 -9.58 4.74 13.69
C GLN A 36 -8.70 4.69 12.43
N ILE A 37 -8.16 5.83 12.00
CA ILE A 37 -7.22 5.88 10.88
C ILE A 37 -5.88 5.23 11.25
N MET A 38 -5.43 5.42 12.49
CA MET A 38 -4.21 4.79 13.00
C MET A 38 -4.38 3.27 13.13
N ASP A 39 -5.54 2.80 13.59
CA ASP A 39 -5.91 1.38 13.64
C ASP A 39 -5.99 0.80 12.22
N PHE A 40 -6.58 1.53 11.27
CA PHE A 40 -6.62 1.14 9.87
C PHE A 40 -5.21 0.99 9.30
N ALA A 41 -4.34 1.98 9.49
CA ALA A 41 -2.96 1.93 9.03
C ALA A 41 -2.19 0.75 9.63
N SER A 42 -2.37 0.47 10.93
CA SER A 42 -1.74 -0.65 11.62
C SER A 42 -2.19 -2.00 11.06
N ASN A 43 -3.50 -2.19 10.87
CA ASN A 43 -4.05 -3.38 10.22
C ASN A 43 -3.53 -3.55 8.79
N PHE A 44 -3.36 -2.45 8.06
CA PHE A 44 -2.83 -2.47 6.70
C PHE A 44 -1.38 -2.95 6.67
N VAL A 45 -0.55 -2.47 7.60
CA VAL A 45 0.84 -2.92 7.78
C VAL A 45 0.88 -4.42 8.14
N TRP A 46 0.03 -4.87 9.07
CA TRP A 46 0.00 -6.28 9.44
C TRP A 46 -0.44 -7.18 8.29
N ALA A 47 -1.48 -6.77 7.54
CA ALA A 47 -1.94 -7.50 6.36
C ALA A 47 -0.82 -7.70 5.32
N ALA A 48 0.02 -6.69 5.12
CA ALA A 48 1.13 -6.76 4.15
C ALA A 48 2.18 -7.83 4.49
N ASN A 49 2.31 -8.24 5.76
CA ASN A 49 3.33 -9.21 6.19
C ASN A 49 2.78 -10.58 6.58
N TYR A 50 1.67 -10.61 7.31
CA TYR A 50 1.20 -11.83 7.99
C TYR A 50 0.04 -12.49 7.28
N SER A 51 -0.76 -11.72 6.56
CA SER A 51 -1.96 -12.26 5.96
C SER A 51 -1.65 -13.01 4.67
N THR A 52 -2.07 -14.28 4.60
CA THR A 52 -2.02 -15.05 3.34
C THR A 52 -2.92 -14.42 2.28
N TYR A 53 -4.07 -13.88 2.72
CA TYR A 53 -5.01 -13.10 1.90
C TYR A 53 -4.74 -11.62 2.11
N GLN A 54 -4.60 -10.80 1.07
CA GLN A 54 -4.20 -9.39 1.19
C GLN A 54 -2.72 -9.15 1.61
N GLY A 55 -1.84 -10.15 1.54
CA GLY A 55 -0.40 -9.98 1.74
C GLY A 55 0.42 -10.00 0.44
N THR A 56 1.68 -10.44 0.52
CA THR A 56 2.61 -10.54 -0.63
C THR A 56 2.09 -11.43 -1.75
N TYR A 57 1.48 -12.57 -1.40
CA TYR A 57 0.87 -13.50 -2.36
C TYR A 57 -0.17 -12.78 -3.25
N ASP A 58 -1.06 -12.04 -2.62
CA ASP A 58 -2.12 -11.29 -3.29
C ASP A 58 -1.58 -10.16 -4.18
N ILE A 59 -0.53 -9.46 -3.71
CA ILE A 59 0.15 -8.45 -4.54
C ILE A 59 0.61 -9.08 -5.85
N CYS A 60 1.22 -10.26 -5.78
CA CYS A 60 1.69 -10.97 -6.96
C CYS A 60 0.57 -11.54 -7.81
N MET A 61 -0.56 -11.95 -7.23
CA MET A 61 -1.72 -12.37 -8.03
C MET A 61 -2.30 -11.20 -8.83
N TYR A 62 -2.45 -10.04 -8.20
CA TYR A 62 -2.93 -8.83 -8.86
C TYR A 62 -1.94 -8.35 -9.93
N HIS A 63 -0.64 -8.45 -9.66
CA HIS A 63 0.38 -8.21 -10.67
C HIS A 63 0.16 -9.08 -11.91
N GLU A 64 0.04 -10.41 -11.76
CA GLU A 64 -0.18 -11.28 -12.92
C GLU A 64 -1.50 -11.00 -13.65
N ALA A 65 -2.56 -10.62 -12.92
CA ALA A 65 -3.87 -10.37 -13.50
C ALA A 65 -3.96 -9.03 -14.25
N TYR A 66 -3.32 -7.97 -13.74
CA TYR A 66 -3.54 -6.60 -14.20
C TYR A 66 -2.29 -5.93 -14.80
N CYS A 67 -1.09 -6.35 -14.41
CA CYS A 67 0.18 -5.75 -14.84
C CYS A 67 0.78 -6.57 -15.99
N THR A 68 0.33 -6.27 -17.20
CA THR A 68 0.71 -7.00 -18.43
C THR A 68 1.43 -6.10 -19.43
N GLY A 69 2.05 -6.71 -20.45
CA GLY A 69 2.78 -5.97 -21.49
C GLY A 69 3.86 -5.06 -20.91
N GLU A 70 3.82 -3.78 -21.29
CA GLU A 70 4.77 -2.76 -20.83
C GLU A 70 4.62 -2.36 -19.34
N TYR A 71 3.57 -2.80 -18.67
CA TYR A 71 3.32 -2.56 -17.24
C TYR A 71 3.72 -3.76 -16.37
N ARG A 72 4.14 -4.87 -16.98
CA ARG A 72 4.64 -6.05 -16.25
C ARG A 72 5.94 -5.69 -15.53
N GLN A 73 5.97 -5.92 -14.23
CA GLN A 73 7.10 -5.59 -13.35
C GLN A 73 7.97 -6.79 -12.97
N TYR A 74 7.41 -7.99 -13.10
CA TYR A 74 8.07 -9.24 -12.76
C TYR A 74 7.94 -10.24 -13.90
N GLU A 75 8.97 -11.07 -14.11
CA GLU A 75 8.92 -12.10 -15.15
C GLU A 75 7.86 -13.17 -14.87
N SER A 76 7.58 -13.45 -13.60
CA SER A 76 6.60 -14.45 -13.16
C SER A 76 6.04 -14.13 -11.77
N PHE A 77 4.97 -14.84 -11.40
CA PHE A 77 4.43 -14.83 -10.04
C PHE A 77 5.49 -15.18 -8.99
N ASP A 78 6.27 -16.24 -9.22
CA ASP A 78 7.30 -16.68 -8.27
C ASP A 78 8.43 -15.66 -8.12
N ALA A 79 8.81 -14.97 -9.21
CA ALA A 79 9.78 -13.89 -9.16
C ALA A 79 9.27 -12.71 -8.32
N CYS A 80 8.00 -12.34 -8.49
CA CYS A 80 7.34 -11.35 -7.63
C CYS A 80 7.37 -11.79 -6.16
N LEU A 81 6.90 -13.00 -5.88
CA LEU A 81 6.74 -13.47 -4.50
C LEU A 81 8.09 -13.58 -3.79
N SER A 82 9.11 -14.09 -4.48
CA SER A 82 10.47 -14.17 -3.97
C SER A 82 11.03 -12.78 -3.68
N TYR A 83 10.90 -11.84 -4.62
CA TYR A 83 11.41 -10.48 -4.43
C TYR A 83 10.73 -9.77 -3.25
N LEU A 84 9.38 -9.80 -3.20
CA LEU A 84 8.65 -9.15 -2.12
C LEU A 84 8.99 -9.74 -0.75
N SER A 85 9.11 -11.07 -0.66
CA SER A 85 9.32 -11.74 0.63
C SER A 85 10.76 -11.62 1.14
N ASN A 86 11.73 -11.56 0.22
CA ASN A 86 13.15 -11.64 0.58
C ASN A 86 13.90 -10.30 0.50
N SER A 87 13.42 -9.35 -0.29
CA SER A 87 14.17 -8.12 -0.60
C SER A 87 13.47 -6.84 -0.19
N VAL A 88 12.15 -6.87 0.00
CA VAL A 88 11.38 -5.66 0.31
C VAL A 88 11.06 -5.61 1.81
N PRO A 89 11.48 -4.56 2.54
CA PRO A 89 11.18 -4.45 3.95
C PRO A 89 9.67 -4.22 4.16
N LEU A 90 9.16 -4.56 5.35
CA LEU A 90 7.75 -4.33 5.67
C LEU A 90 7.39 -2.84 5.62
N LEU A 91 8.23 -2.03 6.25
CA LEU A 91 8.20 -0.58 6.28
C LEU A 91 9.51 -0.04 5.73
N SER A 92 9.46 1.11 5.09
CA SER A 92 10.67 1.85 4.73
C SER A 92 11.35 2.33 6.02
N ALA A 93 12.67 2.21 6.11
CA ALA A 93 13.42 2.70 7.27
C ALA A 93 13.41 4.24 7.34
N ALA A 94 13.36 4.92 6.19
CA ALA A 94 13.32 6.37 6.12
C ALA A 94 11.93 6.94 6.46
N CYS A 95 10.86 6.22 6.10
CA CYS A 95 9.48 6.64 6.35
C CYS A 95 8.95 6.15 7.71
N ALA A 96 9.42 4.98 8.15
CA ALA A 96 9.15 4.31 9.42
C ALA A 96 7.72 4.50 9.96
N ASP A 97 7.60 4.91 11.22
CA ASP A 97 6.35 5.13 11.93
C ASP A 97 5.63 6.41 11.51
N LYS A 98 6.30 7.36 10.87
CA LYS A 98 5.70 8.64 10.48
C LYS A 98 4.84 8.53 9.23
N ALA A 99 5.17 7.59 8.34
CA ALA A 99 4.46 7.40 7.09
C ALA A 99 4.54 5.92 6.62
N PRO A 100 3.88 4.99 7.33
CA PRO A 100 4.07 3.54 7.10
C PRO A 100 3.51 3.02 5.76
N LEU A 101 2.72 3.82 5.05
CA LEU A 101 2.09 3.44 3.77
C LEU A 101 2.82 4.00 2.53
N VAL A 102 4.01 4.57 2.70
CA VAL A 102 4.81 5.19 1.63
C VAL A 102 6.24 4.63 1.61
N GLY A 103 7.04 5.10 0.65
CA GLY A 103 8.43 4.70 0.48
C GLY A 103 8.57 3.26 -0.04
N PHE A 104 9.81 2.79 -0.11
CA PHE A 104 10.14 1.46 -0.63
C PHE A 104 9.80 0.38 0.40
N SER A 105 8.55 -0.07 0.40
CA SER A 105 8.03 -1.00 1.41
C SER A 105 6.97 -1.94 0.86
N ARG A 106 6.83 -3.14 1.48
CA ARG A 106 5.73 -4.06 1.17
C ARG A 106 4.36 -3.44 1.43
N THR A 107 4.28 -2.55 2.41
CA THR A 107 3.06 -1.82 2.72
C THR A 107 2.68 -0.82 1.62
N CYS A 108 3.64 -0.07 1.05
CA CYS A 108 3.41 0.78 -0.14
C CYS A 108 2.86 -0.07 -1.30
N LYS A 109 3.46 -1.25 -1.52
CA LYS A 109 3.06 -2.18 -2.59
C LYS A 109 1.65 -2.73 -2.39
N LEU A 110 1.30 -3.12 -1.16
CA LEU A 110 -0.06 -3.56 -0.85
C LEU A 110 -1.09 -2.46 -1.14
N LYS A 111 -0.79 -1.21 -0.78
CA LYS A 111 -1.63 -0.04 -1.08
C LYS A 111 -1.87 0.10 -2.59
N HIS A 112 -0.81 0.00 -3.39
CA HIS A 112 -0.91 0.11 -4.85
C HIS A 112 -1.55 -1.10 -5.54
N LYS A 113 -1.54 -2.28 -4.90
CA LYS A 113 -2.27 -3.47 -5.38
C LYS A 113 -3.72 -3.13 -5.69
N PHE A 114 -4.39 -2.46 -4.76
CA PHE A 114 -5.81 -2.11 -4.88
C PHE A 114 -6.10 -1.12 -6.01
N MET A 115 -5.09 -0.40 -6.49
CA MET A 115 -5.23 0.60 -7.55
C MET A 115 -4.87 0.06 -8.94
N SER A 116 -4.11 -1.03 -9.02
CA SER A 116 -3.63 -1.64 -10.27
C SER A 116 -4.75 -2.08 -11.23
N ALA A 117 -5.92 -2.47 -10.69
CA ALA A 117 -7.07 -2.85 -11.50
C ALA A 117 -7.80 -1.65 -12.15
N TYR A 118 -7.57 -0.44 -11.64
CA TYR A 118 -8.27 0.78 -12.09
C TYR A 118 -7.37 1.69 -12.91
N GLU A 119 -6.06 1.70 -12.62
CA GLU A 119 -5.10 2.42 -13.42
C GLU A 119 -3.74 1.72 -13.46
N GLN A 120 -3.29 1.42 -14.68
CA GLN A 120 -2.12 0.57 -14.95
C GLN A 120 -0.81 1.20 -14.50
N ASN A 121 -0.70 2.52 -14.41
CA ASN A 121 0.50 3.16 -13.89
C ASN A 121 0.83 2.74 -12.43
N HIS A 122 -0.18 2.32 -11.66
CA HIS A 122 0.06 1.76 -10.33
C HIS A 122 0.84 0.43 -10.33
N CYS A 123 0.94 -0.24 -11.47
CA CYS A 123 1.78 -1.43 -11.60
C CYS A 123 3.25 -1.11 -11.30
N PHE A 124 3.79 0.03 -11.71
CA PHE A 124 5.18 0.41 -11.43
C PHE A 124 5.49 0.46 -9.92
N HIS A 125 4.51 0.85 -9.10
CA HIS A 125 4.65 0.85 -7.65
C HIS A 125 4.74 -0.56 -7.04
N LEU A 126 4.27 -1.59 -7.74
CA LEU A 126 4.40 -2.97 -7.30
C LEU A 126 5.81 -3.49 -7.52
N GLY A 127 6.48 -3.05 -8.60
CA GLY A 127 7.79 -3.52 -9.08
C GLY A 127 8.99 -3.13 -8.22
N PRO A 128 10.20 -3.58 -8.58
CA PRO A 128 11.42 -3.17 -7.88
C PRO A 128 11.67 -1.67 -8.04
N ALA A 129 12.37 -1.04 -7.08
CA ALA A 129 12.77 0.37 -7.20
C ALA A 129 13.87 0.60 -8.26
N THR A 130 14.61 -0.46 -8.58
CA THR A 130 15.71 -0.46 -9.54
C THR A 130 15.54 -1.66 -10.47
N LEU A 131 15.72 -1.43 -11.76
CA LEU A 131 15.68 -2.46 -12.79
C LEU A 131 16.95 -3.34 -12.76
N PRO A 132 16.95 -4.51 -13.43
CA PRO A 132 18.11 -5.41 -13.43
C PRO A 132 19.42 -4.78 -13.95
N ASP A 133 19.33 -3.74 -14.78
CA ASP A 133 20.48 -3.00 -15.30
C ASP A 133 21.01 -1.92 -14.33
N GLY A 134 20.40 -1.78 -13.15
CA GLY A 134 20.75 -0.79 -12.14
C GLY A 134 20.10 0.59 -12.34
N SER A 135 19.30 0.78 -13.40
CA SER A 135 18.57 2.03 -13.61
C SER A 135 17.34 2.12 -12.69
N PRO A 136 16.91 3.33 -12.27
CA PRO A 136 15.69 3.47 -11.48
C PRO A 136 14.45 3.03 -12.26
N ASN A 137 13.48 2.44 -11.57
CA ASN A 137 12.19 2.08 -12.16
C ASN A 137 11.26 3.29 -12.14
N TYR A 138 11.08 3.93 -13.29
CA TYR A 138 10.17 5.06 -13.48
C TYR A 138 8.82 4.59 -13.98
N ASP A 139 7.77 5.31 -13.59
CA ASP A 139 6.44 5.11 -14.17
C ASP A 139 6.32 5.71 -15.58
N LYS A 140 5.14 5.63 -16.20
CA LYS A 140 4.93 6.17 -17.56
C LYS A 140 5.01 7.69 -17.64
N GLN A 141 4.94 8.38 -16.50
CA GLN A 141 5.09 9.83 -16.43
C GLN A 141 6.54 10.24 -16.14
N GLY A 142 7.45 9.28 -15.93
CA GLY A 142 8.85 9.55 -15.61
C GLY A 142 9.07 9.86 -14.13
N GLU A 143 8.10 9.52 -13.27
CA GLU A 143 8.19 9.75 -11.83
C GLU A 143 8.79 8.52 -11.14
N LEU A 144 9.58 8.77 -10.09
CA LEU A 144 10.09 7.72 -9.20
C LEU A 144 8.96 7.25 -8.28
N VAL A 145 8.74 5.94 -8.23
CA VAL A 145 7.61 5.33 -7.51
C VAL A 145 8.05 4.60 -6.24
N CYS A 146 7.32 4.79 -5.13
CA CYS A 146 7.66 4.22 -3.81
C CYS A 146 9.15 4.46 -3.45
N ASN A 147 9.63 5.69 -3.65
CA ASN A 147 11.01 6.10 -3.36
C ASN A 147 11.10 6.83 -2.02
N ASP A 148 12.02 6.39 -1.17
CA ASP A 148 12.20 6.92 0.19
C ASP A 148 12.62 8.40 0.21
N GLU A 149 13.50 8.81 -0.69
CA GLU A 149 14.03 10.19 -0.74
C GLU A 149 12.95 11.21 -1.07
N ILE A 150 11.96 10.81 -1.88
CA ILE A 150 10.88 11.71 -2.34
C ILE A 150 9.66 11.62 -1.42
N GLU A 151 9.23 10.40 -1.08
CA GLU A 151 7.96 10.22 -0.40
C GLU A 151 8.06 10.42 1.10
N CYS A 152 9.17 10.01 1.75
CA CYS A 152 9.26 10.09 3.20
C CYS A 152 9.25 11.54 3.67
N GLU A 153 10.02 12.44 3.05
CA GLU A 153 10.01 13.86 3.42
C GLU A 153 8.62 14.47 3.24
N ARG A 154 8.00 14.23 2.07
CA ARG A 154 6.69 14.78 1.71
C ARG A 154 5.56 14.34 2.65
N TRP A 155 5.63 13.13 3.19
CA TRP A 155 4.55 12.53 3.98
C TRP A 155 4.87 12.35 5.47
N SER A 156 6.08 12.69 5.93
CA SER A 156 6.55 12.52 7.33
C SER A 156 5.95 13.48 8.37
N GLY A 157 4.99 14.33 7.99
CA GLY A 157 4.39 15.33 8.89
C GLY A 157 3.32 14.80 9.85
N GLY A 158 2.93 13.52 9.73
CA GLY A 158 1.92 12.90 10.60
C GLY A 158 2.46 12.51 11.99
N PRO A 159 1.58 12.32 12.98
CA PRO A 159 1.99 11.71 14.25
C PRO A 159 2.50 10.28 14.00
N PRO A 160 3.52 9.83 14.75
CA PRO A 160 4.04 8.48 14.58
C PRO A 160 2.97 7.42 14.87
N ILE A 161 2.93 6.38 14.05
CA ILE A 161 2.09 5.19 14.22
C ILE A 161 2.90 4.12 14.93
N THR A 162 2.47 3.73 16.12
CA THR A 162 3.08 2.59 16.81
C THR A 162 2.57 1.30 16.18
N ILE A 163 3.41 0.66 15.36
CA ILE A 163 3.13 -0.67 14.83
C ILE A 163 3.47 -1.69 15.91
N GLY A 164 2.45 -2.11 16.68
CA GLY A 164 2.56 -3.17 17.66
C GLY A 164 2.77 -4.55 17.01
N SER A 165 2.89 -5.58 17.84
CA SER A 165 2.78 -6.96 17.36
C SER A 165 1.40 -7.20 16.75
N PRO A 166 1.28 -7.98 15.66
CA PRO A 166 -0.02 -8.34 15.14
C PRO A 166 -0.82 -9.09 16.23
N PRO A 167 -2.15 -8.97 16.25
CA PRO A 167 -3.00 -9.83 17.06
C PRO A 167 -2.78 -11.30 16.70
N ASP A 168 -3.00 -12.23 17.63
CA ASP A 168 -2.88 -13.69 17.41
C ASP A 168 -3.74 -14.24 16.25
N SER A 169 -4.68 -13.44 15.73
CA SER A 169 -5.61 -13.80 14.67
C SER A 169 -5.17 -13.42 13.24
N PHE A 170 -3.93 -12.96 13.06
CA PHE A 170 -3.37 -12.54 11.76
C PHE A 170 -2.39 -13.56 11.16
#